data_AF-X1P7D3-F1
#
_entry.id   AF-X1P7D3-F1
#
_cell.length_a   1.000
_cell.length_b   1.000
_cell.length_c   1.000
_cell.angle_alpha   90.00
_cell.angle_beta   90.00
_cell.angle_gamma   90.00
#
_symmetry.space_group_name_H-M   'P 1'
#
loop_
_entity.id
_entity.type
_entity.pdbx_description
1 polymer ?
#
loop_
_entity_poly.entity_id
_entity_poly.type
_entity_poly.pdbx_seq_one_letter_code
_entity_poly.pdbx_strand_id
1 'polypeptide(L)'
;MKIKYGGLVTDGRGSIAGNTFSRNHYGPYVRARVTPVNPNTAAQQLIRNAVAFLAAYWAETLTANQRTAWNLYGSSVAMQDSLGAT
;
A
#
# COMPACT_ATOMS: atom_id res chain seq x y z
N MET A 1 -4.27 -20.58 -8.17
CA MET A 1 -4.94 -21.89 -8.21
C MET A 1 -6.17 -21.85 -7.32
N LYS A 2 -7.34 -22.29 -7.82
CA LYS A 2 -8.57 -22.41 -7.02
C LYS A 2 -8.52 -23.70 -6.21
N ILE A 3 -8.99 -23.66 -4.97
CA ILE A 3 -9.05 -24.83 -4.09
C ILE A 3 -10.47 -25.10 -3.63
N LYS A 4 -10.77 -26.31 -3.17
CA LYS A 4 -12.06 -26.68 -2.58
C LYS A 4 -11.79 -27.34 -1.23
N TYR A 5 -12.44 -26.87 -0.18
CA TYR A 5 -12.32 -27.48 1.14
C TYR A 5 -13.33 -28.63 1.32
N GLY A 6 -12.98 -29.61 2.16
CA GLY A 6 -13.79 -30.81 2.42
C GLY A 6 -14.70 -30.69 3.65
N GLY A 7 -15.39 -31.77 4.02
CA GLY A 7 -16.47 -31.74 5.03
C GLY A 7 -16.12 -31.24 6.44
N LEU A 8 -14.83 -31.15 6.80
CA LEU A 8 -14.37 -30.66 8.11
C LEU A 8 -13.83 -29.22 8.08
N VAL A 9 -13.45 -28.70 6.92
CA VAL A 9 -12.87 -27.37 6.77
C VAL A 9 -13.74 -26.62 5.78
N THR A 10 -14.36 -25.52 6.19
CA THR A 10 -15.32 -24.80 5.35
C THR A 10 -14.75 -23.48 4.80
N ASP A 11 -13.77 -22.89 5.47
CA ASP A 11 -13.01 -21.70 5.02
C ASP A 11 -11.56 -21.79 5.55
N GLY A 12 -10.65 -21.13 4.85
CA GLY A 12 -9.25 -21.02 5.25
C GLY A 12 -8.71 -19.62 4.93
N ARG A 13 -8.16 -18.95 5.94
CA ARG A 13 -7.58 -17.61 5.78
C ARG A 13 -6.23 -17.50 6.47
N GLY A 14 -5.43 -16.55 6.00
CA GLY A 14 -4.13 -16.27 6.58
C GLY A 14 -3.02 -17.04 5.88
N SER A 15 -1.87 -17.17 6.54
CA SER A 15 -0.68 -17.81 5.97
C SER A 15 -0.18 -18.94 6.86
N ILE A 16 0.08 -20.10 6.27
CA ILE A 16 0.67 -21.27 6.96
C ILE A 16 1.69 -21.93 6.03
N ALA A 17 2.85 -22.31 6.57
CA ALA A 17 3.91 -23.02 5.87
C ALA A 17 4.26 -22.42 4.48
N GLY A 18 4.34 -21.09 4.39
CA GLY A 18 4.67 -20.40 3.13
C GLY A 18 3.53 -20.32 2.11
N ASN A 19 2.30 -20.68 2.47
CA ASN A 19 1.11 -20.55 1.62
C ASN A 19 0.11 -19.59 2.22
N THR A 20 -0.43 -18.67 1.42
CA THR A 20 -1.51 -17.75 1.82
C THR A 20 -2.84 -18.23 1.25
N PHE A 21 -3.80 -18.48 2.14
CA PHE A 21 -5.17 -18.86 1.85
C PHE A 21 -6.06 -17.62 1.87
N SER A 22 -6.84 -17.42 0.81
CA SER A 22 -7.73 -16.26 0.66
C SER A 22 -8.91 -16.61 -0.25
N ARG A 23 -9.89 -15.71 -0.36
CA ARG A 23 -11.05 -15.85 -1.25
C ARG A 23 -11.28 -14.59 -2.06
N ASN A 24 -11.71 -14.75 -3.30
CA ASN A 24 -12.21 -13.67 -4.16
C ASN A 24 -13.59 -14.04 -4.72
N HIS A 25 -14.15 -13.20 -5.60
CA HIS A 25 -15.45 -13.43 -6.23
C HIS A 25 -15.56 -14.80 -6.94
N TYR A 26 -14.44 -15.37 -7.40
CA TYR A 26 -14.40 -16.67 -8.08
C TYR A 26 -14.20 -17.87 -7.14
N GLY A 27 -14.08 -17.63 -5.83
CA GLY A 27 -13.96 -18.65 -4.79
C GLY A 27 -12.63 -18.62 -4.02
N PRO A 28 -12.38 -19.65 -3.18
CA PRO A 28 -11.16 -19.75 -2.40
C PRO A 28 -9.97 -20.14 -3.27
N TYR A 29 -8.82 -19.54 -2.97
CA TYR A 29 -7.57 -19.76 -3.68
C TYR A 29 -6.39 -19.80 -2.70
N VAL A 30 -5.32 -20.46 -3.14
CA VAL A 30 -4.04 -20.48 -2.45
C VAL A 30 -2.97 -19.93 -3.36
N ARG A 31 -2.08 -19.13 -2.76
CA ARG A 31 -0.85 -18.67 -3.40
C ARG A 31 0.33 -18.98 -2.51
N ALA A 32 1.46 -19.34 -3.10
CA ALA A 32 2.72 -19.33 -2.37
C ALA A 32 3.00 -17.89 -1.90
N ARG A 33 3.46 -17.75 -0.67
CA ARG A 33 4.01 -16.50 -0.15
C ARG A 33 5.34 -16.30 -0.86
N VAL A 34 5.33 -15.35 -1.79
CA VAL A 34 6.55 -14.85 -2.41
C VAL A 34 6.94 -13.62 -1.61
N THR A 35 8.19 -13.55 -1.15
CA THR A 35 8.78 -12.26 -0.76
C THR A 35 9.10 -11.54 -2.07
N PRO A 36 8.41 -10.43 -2.40
CA PRO A 36 8.75 -9.68 -3.60
C PRO A 36 10.22 -9.29 -3.53
N VAL A 37 10.96 -9.43 -4.63
CA VAL A 37 12.28 -8.84 -4.73
C VAL A 37 12.10 -7.35 -4.53
N ASN A 38 12.80 -6.75 -3.55
CA ASN A 38 12.89 -5.31 -3.42
C ASN A 38 14.10 -4.86 -4.23
N PRO A 39 13.93 -4.45 -5.50
CA PRO A 39 15.06 -4.09 -6.33
C PRO A 39 15.74 -2.85 -5.73
N ASN A 40 17.03 -2.71 -6.00
CA ASN A 40 17.81 -1.54 -5.61
C ASN A 40 18.21 -0.73 -6.85
N THR A 41 17.22 -0.34 -7.64
CA THR A 41 17.47 0.42 -8.87
C THR A 41 17.80 1.89 -8.54
N ALA A 42 18.53 2.55 -9.43
CA ALA A 42 18.86 3.97 -9.29
C ALA A 42 17.60 4.85 -9.17
N ALA A 43 16.55 4.54 -9.94
CA ALA A 43 15.27 5.24 -9.87
C ALA A 43 14.61 5.09 -8.49
N GLN A 44 14.60 3.89 -7.92
CA GLN A 44 14.05 3.67 -6.58
C GLN A 44 14.85 4.39 -5.51
N GLN A 45 16.18 4.40 -5.61
CA GLN A 45 17.02 5.17 -4.68
C GLN A 45 16.74 6.66 -4.76
N LEU A 46 16.57 7.21 -5.96
CA LEU A 46 16.20 8.62 -6.16
C LEU A 46 14.90 8.95 -5.43
N ILE A 47 13.86 8.15 -5.63
CA ILE A 47 12.56 8.38 -4.98
C ILE A 47 12.66 8.20 -3.45
N ARG A 48 13.33 7.15 -2.96
CA ARG A 48 13.51 6.93 -1.52
C ARG A 48 14.25 8.10 -0.86
N ASN A 49 15.31 8.59 -1.49
CA ASN A 49 16.08 9.73 -1.01
C ASN A 49 15.25 11.01 -1.02
N ALA A 50 14.46 11.25 -2.07
CA ALA A 50 13.56 12.40 -2.14
C ALA A 50 12.52 12.38 -1.01
N VAL A 51 11.88 11.23 -0.77
CA VAL A 51 10.88 11.09 0.31
C VAL A 51 11.54 11.25 1.69
N ALA A 52 12.71 10.64 1.91
CA ALA A 52 13.45 10.77 3.16
C ALA A 52 13.82 12.24 3.45
N PHE A 53 14.32 12.95 2.44
CA PHE A 53 14.63 14.37 2.51
C PHE A 53 13.38 15.20 2.84
N LEU A 54 12.28 15.00 2.13
CA LEU A 54 11.04 15.74 2.34
C LEU A 54 10.43 15.49 3.73
N ALA A 55 10.53 14.26 4.24
CA ALA A 55 10.04 13.92 5.58
C ALA A 55 10.83 14.67 6.67
N ALA A 56 12.16 14.68 6.57
CA ALA A 56 13.02 15.44 7.49
C ALA A 56 12.75 16.95 7.38
N TYR A 57 12.67 17.47 6.14
CA TYR A 57 12.37 18.89 5.90
C TYR A 57 11.02 19.32 6.48
N TRP A 58 10.00 18.48 6.35
CA TRP A 58 8.67 18.73 6.92
C TRP A 58 8.69 18.79 8.46
N ALA A 59 9.38 17.84 9.08
CA ALA A 59 9.43 17.70 10.52
C ALA A 59 10.29 18.78 11.19
N GLU A 60 11.46 19.08 10.60
CA GLU A 60 12.50 19.83 11.28
C GLU A 60 12.66 21.26 10.76
N THR A 61 12.36 21.50 9.47
CA THR A 61 12.66 22.79 8.82
C THR A 61 11.42 23.67 8.63
N LEU A 62 10.27 23.08 8.29
CA LEU A 62 9.06 23.88 8.07
C LEU A 62 8.58 24.55 9.36
N THR A 63 8.17 25.82 9.23
CA THR A 63 7.51 26.56 10.31
C THR A 63 6.04 26.14 10.46
N ALA A 64 5.44 26.45 11.61
CA ALA A 64 4.01 26.20 11.84
C ALA A 64 3.11 26.90 10.81
N ASN A 65 3.47 28.13 10.40
CA ASN A 65 2.72 28.88 9.40
C ASN A 65 2.77 28.20 8.02
N GLN A 66 3.93 27.70 7.61
CA GLN A 66 4.08 26.99 6.33
C GLN A 66 3.29 25.67 6.32
N ARG A 67 3.30 24.91 7.42
CA ARG A 67 2.48 23.68 7.53
C ARG A 67 0.99 24.00 7.49
N THR A 68 0.56 25.09 8.12
CA THR A 68 -0.84 25.54 8.09
C THR A 68 -1.26 25.92 6.67
N ALA A 69 -0.42 26.68 5.96
CA ALA A 69 -0.67 27.03 4.55
C ALA A 69 -0.73 25.79 3.65
N TRP A 70 0.14 24.80 3.86
CA TRP A 70 0.12 23.53 3.14
C TRP A 70 -1.17 22.75 3.37
N ASN A 71 -1.64 22.68 4.62
CA ASN A 71 -2.90 22.02 4.94
C ASN A 71 -4.11 22.74 4.32
N LEU A 72 -4.11 24.08 4.32
CA LEU A 72 -5.13 24.89 3.66
C LEU A 72 -5.15 24.68 2.14
N TYR A 73 -3.97 24.59 1.52
CA TYR A 73 -3.87 24.21 0.11
C TYR A 73 -4.46 22.81 -0.12
N GLY A 74 -4.08 21.83 0.69
CA GLY A 74 -4.60 20.46 0.59
C GLY A 74 -6.12 20.35 0.72
N SER A 75 -6.76 21.19 1.55
CA SER A 75 -8.22 21.20 1.70
C SER A 75 -8.95 22.03 0.65
N SER A 76 -8.26 22.95 -0.04
CA SER A 76 -8.86 23.81 -1.08
C SER A 76 -8.73 23.23 -2.49
N VAL A 77 -7.84 22.27 -2.70
CA VAL A 77 -7.69 21.58 -3.98
C VAL A 77 -8.55 20.33 -4.02
N ALA A 78 -9.69 20.43 -4.70
CA ALA A 78 -10.50 19.26 -5.05
C ALA A 78 -9.81 18.46 -6.16
N MET A 79 -9.17 17.35 -5.81
CA MET A 79 -8.67 16.39 -6.80
C MET A 79 -9.78 15.41 -7.15
N GLN A 80 -10.14 15.37 -8.43
CA GLN A 80 -11.04 14.35 -8.95
C GLN A 80 -10.34 12.99 -8.94
N ASP A 81 -10.99 11.98 -8.38
CA ASP A 81 -10.53 10.61 -8.52
C ASP A 81 -10.73 10.09 -9.95
N SER A 82 -10.25 8.88 -10.23
CA SER A 82 -10.42 8.26 -11.56
C SER A 82 -11.87 8.00 -11.97
N LEU A 83 -12.82 8.23 -11.06
CA LEU A 83 -14.26 8.08 -11.26
C LEU A 83 -14.98 9.44 -11.30
N GLY A 84 -14.24 10.55 -11.22
CA GLY A 84 -14.76 11.91 -11.31
C GLY A 84 -15.40 12.44 -10.02
N ALA A 85 -15.25 11.74 -8.90
CA ALA A 85 -15.70 12.22 -7.59
C ALA A 85 -14.65 13.14 -6.96
N THR A 86 -15.10 14.20 -6.29
CA THR A 86 -14.29 15.15 -5.52
C THR A 86 -14.57 15.03 -4.03
#